data_AF-W6LB45-F1
#
_entry.id   AF-W6LB45-F1
#
_cell.length_a   1.000
_cell.length_b   1.000
_cell.length_c   1.000
_cell.angle_alpha   90.00
_cell.angle_beta   90.00
_cell.angle_gamma   90.00
#
_symmetry.space_group_name_H-M   'P 1'
#
loop_
_entity.id
_entity.type
_entity.pdbx_description
1 polymer ?
#
loop_
_entity_poly.entity_id
_entity_poly.type
_entity_poly.pdbx_seq_one_letter_code
_entity_poly.pdbx_strand_id
1 'polypeptide(L)'
;MEELPGCPLFYKLPDVASYVRARCPPTPVFVAALARLGFHCSQVHCEASGIKTDCPPPVLFAVMLRWKQLADELEPGPEGQDAAAKRRPSGGNGLDRGAFRIQVSPLMEADFGYDRQYDFRRQVTGIAKFIPNLPGWGPKRRHQGLGPTTNDEA
;
A
#
# COMPACT_ATOMS: atom_id res chain seq x y z
N MET A 1 -5.28 -9.95 -9.75
CA MET A 1 -5.63 -10.96 -8.75
C MET A 1 -7.04 -10.62 -8.33
N GLU A 2 -7.98 -11.54 -8.50
CA GLU A 2 -9.39 -11.33 -8.15
C GLU A 2 -9.56 -11.38 -6.63
N GLU A 3 -10.57 -10.69 -6.09
CA GLU A 3 -10.83 -10.63 -4.65
C GLU A 3 -11.25 -12.00 -4.10
N LEU A 4 -10.64 -12.45 -3.00
CA LEU A 4 -10.93 -13.73 -2.35
C LEU A 4 -12.34 -13.73 -1.73
N PRO A 5 -13.27 -14.61 -2.18
CA PRO A 5 -14.64 -14.66 -1.66
C PRO A 5 -14.73 -15.41 -0.31
N GLY A 6 -13.79 -16.31 -0.01
CA GLY A 6 -13.79 -17.14 1.19
C GLY A 6 -13.31 -16.45 2.47
N CYS A 7 -12.77 -15.23 2.37
CA CYS A 7 -12.23 -14.48 3.51
C CYS A 7 -13.11 -13.25 3.80
N PRO A 8 -13.90 -13.24 4.89
CA PRO A 8 -14.89 -12.18 5.15
C PRO A 8 -14.26 -10.84 5.56
N LEU A 9 -13.08 -10.86 6.20
CA LEU A 9 -12.36 -9.68 6.69
C LEU A 9 -11.06 -9.46 5.92
N PHE A 10 -10.44 -8.31 6.14
CA PHE A 10 -9.16 -7.93 5.55
C PHE A 10 -8.28 -7.22 6.57
N TYR A 11 -6.98 -7.19 6.29
CA TYR A 11 -5.98 -6.47 7.09
C TYR A 11 -5.53 -5.22 6.35
N LYS A 12 -5.39 -4.10 7.06
CA LYS A 12 -4.67 -2.94 6.52
C LYS A 12 -3.19 -3.12 6.82
N LEU A 13 -2.38 -3.19 5.77
CA LEU A 13 -0.94 -3.42 5.94
C LEU A 13 -0.25 -2.40 6.86
N PRO A 14 -0.57 -1.08 6.80
CA PRO A 14 0.00 -0.09 7.73
C PRO A 14 -0.38 -0.33 9.20
N ASP A 15 -1.61 -0.79 9.47
CA ASP A 15 -2.08 -1.05 10.84
C ASP A 15 -1.37 -2.25 11.45
N VAL A 16 -1.16 -3.31 10.65
CA VAL A 16 -0.38 -4.49 11.04
C VAL A 16 1.07 -4.09 11.35
N ALA A 17 1.69 -3.27 10.50
CA ALA A 17 3.05 -2.78 10.73
C ALA A 17 3.15 -1.91 12.00
N SER A 18 2.18 -1.02 12.21
CA SER A 18 2.07 -0.16 13.40
C SER A 18 1.94 -0.99 14.68
N TYR A 19 1.13 -2.04 14.66
CA TYR A 19 0.95 -2.96 15.79
C TYR A 19 2.27 -3.64 16.21
N VAL A 20 3.10 -4.04 15.24
CA VAL A 20 4.41 -4.66 15.47
C VAL A 20 5.53 -3.62 15.71
N ARG A 21 5.22 -2.33 15.55
CA ARG A 21 6.18 -1.22 15.55
C ARG A 21 7.30 -1.45 14.54
N ALA A 22 6.91 -1.77 13.32
CA ALA A 22 7.81 -1.99 12.19
C ALA A 22 7.54 -0.95 11.10
N ARG A 23 8.53 -0.67 10.26
CA ARG A 23 8.32 0.09 9.02
C ARG A 23 7.40 -0.71 8.11
N CYS A 24 6.42 -0.06 7.49
CA CYS A 24 5.48 -0.73 6.60
C CYS A 24 6.20 -1.28 5.35
N PRO A 25 6.09 -2.60 5.05
CA PRO A 25 6.63 -3.16 3.82
C PRO A 25 5.87 -2.65 2.59
N PRO A 26 6.49 -2.63 1.40
CA PRO A 26 5.74 -2.53 0.15
C PRO A 26 4.75 -3.69 0.01
N THR A 27 3.50 -3.39 -0.32
CA THR A 27 2.45 -4.39 -0.54
C THR A 27 2.86 -5.59 -1.39
N PRO A 28 3.44 -5.44 -2.61
CA PRO A 28 3.78 -6.59 -3.44
C PRO A 28 4.83 -7.50 -2.80
N VAL A 29 5.75 -6.93 -2.02
CA VAL A 29 6.80 -7.68 -1.31
C VAL A 29 6.21 -8.51 -0.17
N PHE A 30 5.32 -7.91 0.61
CA PHE A 30 4.65 -8.61 1.71
C PHE A 30 3.72 -9.73 1.20
N VAL A 31 2.96 -9.44 0.14
CA VAL A 31 2.09 -10.41 -0.51
C VAL A 31 2.88 -11.57 -1.12
N ALA A 32 4.02 -11.28 -1.75
CA ALA A 32 4.90 -12.33 -2.29
C ALA A 32 5.41 -13.27 -1.19
N ALA A 33 5.77 -12.73 -0.02
CA ALA A 33 6.20 -13.55 1.11
C ALA A 33 5.10 -14.50 1.59
N LEU A 34 3.87 -14.01 1.74
CA LEU A 34 2.71 -14.83 2.09
C LEU A 34 2.41 -15.89 1.03
N ALA A 35 2.48 -15.53 -0.24
CA ALA A 35 2.22 -16.44 -1.35
C ALA A 35 3.26 -17.58 -1.44
N ARG A 36 4.54 -17.29 -1.19
CA ARG A 36 5.60 -18.32 -1.14
C ARG A 36 5.40 -19.31 0.01
N LEU A 37 4.75 -18.88 1.09
CA LEU A 37 4.35 -19.75 2.20
C LEU A 37 3.08 -20.57 1.90
N GLY A 38 2.51 -20.43 0.70
CA GLY A 38 1.32 -21.17 0.24
C GLY A 38 -0.01 -20.50 0.56
N PHE A 39 -0.02 -19.25 1.04
CA PHE A 39 -1.24 -18.51 1.33
C PHE A 39 -1.72 -17.70 0.13
N HIS A 40 -3.04 -17.63 -0.03
CA HIS A 40 -3.67 -16.80 -1.05
C HIS A 40 -3.85 -15.39 -0.52
N CYS A 41 -3.59 -14.42 -1.38
CA CYS A 41 -3.76 -13.00 -1.05
C CYS A 41 -4.53 -12.31 -2.18
N SER A 42 -5.33 -11.31 -1.84
CA SER A 42 -5.97 -10.44 -2.83
C SER A 42 -6.11 -9.02 -2.29
N GLN A 43 -6.16 -8.05 -3.19
CA GLN A 43 -6.51 -6.68 -2.83
C GLN A 43 -8.02 -6.58 -2.59
N VAL A 44 -8.45 -5.75 -1.63
CA VAL A 44 -9.86 -5.39 -1.46
C VAL A 44 -10.19 -4.11 -2.22
N HIS A 45 -11.40 -4.03 -2.78
CA HIS A 45 -11.82 -2.85 -3.54
C HIS A 45 -12.09 -1.64 -2.63
N CYS A 46 -12.47 -1.86 -1.37
CA CYS A 46 -12.89 -0.78 -0.46
C CYS A 46 -11.73 -0.04 0.22
N GLU A 47 -10.50 -0.56 0.15
CA GLU A 47 -9.33 -0.01 0.84
C GLU A 47 -8.06 -0.36 0.06
N ALA A 48 -7.36 0.64 -0.48
CA ALA A 48 -6.19 0.42 -1.35
C ALA A 48 -5.03 -0.30 -0.64
N SER A 49 -4.89 -0.08 0.66
CA SER A 49 -3.89 -0.71 1.54
C SER A 49 -4.36 -2.05 2.15
N GLY A 50 -5.60 -2.45 1.84
CA GLY A 50 -6.26 -3.62 2.40
C GLY A 50 -5.91 -4.90 1.65
N ILE A 51 -5.57 -5.93 2.42
CA ILE A 51 -5.20 -7.26 1.92
C ILE A 51 -6.14 -8.28 2.55
N LYS A 52 -6.82 -9.05 1.71
CA LYS A 52 -7.49 -10.29 2.09
C LYS A 52 -6.51 -11.45 1.98
N THR A 53 -6.53 -12.34 2.95
CA THR A 53 -5.72 -13.55 2.94
C THR A 53 -6.38 -14.67 3.73
N ASP A 54 -6.09 -15.91 3.35
CA ASP A 54 -6.40 -17.13 4.12
C ASP A 54 -5.35 -17.42 5.21
N CYS A 55 -4.29 -16.62 5.28
CA CYS A 55 -3.24 -16.74 6.29
C CYS A 55 -3.78 -16.54 7.71
N PRO A 56 -3.53 -17.48 8.64
CA PRO A 56 -3.90 -17.32 10.04
C PRO A 56 -3.25 -16.08 10.66
N PRO A 57 -3.96 -15.36 11.55
CA PRO A 57 -3.44 -14.14 12.18
C PRO A 57 -2.05 -14.31 12.81
N PRO A 58 -1.75 -15.39 13.58
CA PRO A 58 -0.42 -15.58 14.16
C PRO A 58 0.69 -15.62 13.10
N VAL A 59 0.45 -16.31 11.97
CA VAL A 59 1.44 -16.43 10.89
C VAL A 59 1.66 -15.08 10.21
N LEU A 60 0.58 -14.32 9.96
CA LEU A 60 0.67 -12.98 9.38
C LEU A 60 1.54 -12.04 10.23
N PHE A 61 1.35 -12.05 11.56
CA PHE A 61 2.18 -11.27 12.47
C PHE A 61 3.62 -11.80 12.59
N ALA A 62 3.84 -13.12 12.49
CA ALA A 62 5.17 -13.73 12.45
C ALA A 62 5.97 -13.28 11.23
N VAL A 63 5.32 -13.19 10.07
CA VAL A 63 5.91 -12.66 8.82
C VAL A 63 6.25 -11.17 8.99
N MET A 64 5.33 -10.36 9.55
CA MET A 64 5.60 -8.95 9.81
C MET A 64 6.77 -8.74 10.81
N LEU A 65 6.88 -9.60 11.83
CA LEU A 65 8.01 -9.59 12.76
C LEU A 65 9.33 -9.91 12.06
N ARG A 66 9.32 -10.83 11.08
CA ARG A 66 10.51 -11.11 10.27
C ARG A 66 10.90 -9.91 9.41
N TRP A 67 9.93 -9.24 8.80
CA TRP A 67 10.16 -8.00 8.06
C TRP A 67 10.81 -6.92 8.93
N LYS A 68 10.36 -6.78 10.18
CA LYS A 68 10.94 -5.83 11.14
C LYS A 68 12.44 -6.06 11.32
N GLN A 69 12.86 -7.31 11.52
CA GLN A 69 14.28 -7.65 11.70
C GLN A 69 15.10 -7.25 10.47
N LEU A 70 14.62 -7.56 9.27
CA LEU A 70 15.29 -7.20 8.03
C LEU A 70 15.38 -5.68 7.83
N ALA A 71 14.30 -4.96 8.16
CA ALA A 71 14.27 -3.51 8.08
C ALA A 71 15.27 -2.87 9.06
N ASP A 72 15.34 -3.38 10.29
CA ASP A 72 16.28 -2.92 11.33
C ASP A 72 17.74 -3.24 10.96
N GLU A 73 17.99 -4.35 10.23
CA GLU A 73 19.32 -4.73 9.73
C GLU A 73 19.80 -3.86 8.55
N LEU A 74 18.91 -3.55 7.60
CA LEU A 74 19.23 -2.78 6.39
C LEU A 74 19.51 -1.29 6.65
N GLU A 75 18.73 -0.71 7.56
CA GLU A 75 18.89 0.65 8.02
C GLU A 75 19.01 0.57 9.54
N PRO A 76 20.21 0.25 10.09
CA PRO A 76 20.42 0.42 11.51
C PRO A 76 20.14 1.89 11.78
N GLY A 77 19.06 2.18 12.49
CA GLY A 77 18.71 3.55 12.79
C GLY A 77 19.90 4.26 13.46
N PRO A 78 19.88 5.60 13.57
CA PRO A 78 20.85 6.31 14.42
C PRO A 78 20.85 5.79 15.88
N GLU A 79 19.87 4.96 16.24
CA GLU A 79 19.67 4.26 17.49
C GLU A 79 20.69 3.11 17.74
N GLY A 80 21.40 2.62 16.72
CA GLY A 80 22.34 1.50 16.85
C GLY A 80 23.59 1.78 17.69
N GLN A 81 23.89 3.05 18.01
CA GLN A 81 25.00 3.42 18.90
C GLN A 81 24.55 4.04 20.24
N ASP A 82 23.29 4.47 20.36
CA ASP A 82 22.78 5.22 21.54
C ASP A 82 21.49 4.66 22.17
N ALA A 83 20.89 3.57 21.66
CA ALA A 83 19.63 3.01 22.18
C ALA A 83 19.70 2.47 23.63
N ALA A 84 20.90 2.25 24.18
CA ALA A 84 21.04 1.93 25.59
C ALA A 84 20.74 3.12 26.52
N ALA A 85 20.81 4.38 26.03
CA ALA A 85 20.86 5.55 26.90
C ALA A 85 19.71 6.56 26.74
N LYS A 86 18.91 6.57 25.65
CA LYS A 86 17.82 7.56 25.51
C LYS A 86 16.55 6.98 24.88
N ARG A 87 15.77 6.24 25.67
CA ARG A 87 14.32 6.22 25.49
C ARG A 87 13.79 7.62 25.80
N ARG A 88 13.72 8.50 24.80
CA ARG A 88 12.91 9.71 24.93
C ARG A 88 11.45 9.25 25.02
N PRO A 89 10.71 9.58 26.08
CA PRO A 89 9.28 9.32 26.09
C PRO A 89 8.68 10.16 24.97
N SER A 90 8.08 9.48 23.98
CA SER A 90 7.15 10.13 23.07
C SER A 90 6.14 10.90 23.92
N GLY A 91 6.08 12.23 23.73
CA GLY A 91 5.18 13.13 24.44
C GLY A 91 3.71 12.88 24.08
N GLY A 92 3.18 11.74 24.53
CA GLY A 92 1.77 11.42 24.55
C GLY A 92 1.40 11.01 25.96
N ASN A 93 0.35 11.62 26.50
CA ASN A 93 -0.20 11.41 27.85
C ASN A 93 0.13 10.04 28.45
N GLY A 94 0.82 10.08 29.60
CA GLY A 94 1.34 8.94 30.34
C GLY A 94 0.24 8.03 30.87
N LEU A 95 -0.27 7.15 30.00
CA LEU A 95 -0.51 5.77 30.41
C LEU A 95 0.73 5.00 29.96
N ASP A 96 1.48 4.48 30.93
CA ASP A 96 2.40 3.38 30.72
C ASP A 96 1.62 2.26 30.01
N ARG A 97 1.70 2.25 28.69
CA ARG A 97 1.20 1.17 27.85
C ARG A 97 2.13 0.00 28.12
N GLY A 98 1.80 -0.75 29.18
CA GLY A 98 2.50 -1.95 29.61
C GLY A 98 2.95 -2.74 28.39
N ALA A 99 4.20 -3.19 28.39
CA ALA A 99 4.88 -3.74 27.24
C ALA A 99 3.98 -4.76 26.52
N PHE A 100 3.33 -4.32 25.45
CA PHE A 100 2.43 -5.16 24.68
C PHE A 100 3.31 -6.21 24.01
N ARG A 101 3.33 -7.41 24.61
CA ARG A 101 4.19 -8.51 24.19
C ARG A 101 3.42 -9.34 23.17
N ILE A 102 3.80 -9.20 21.92
CA ILE A 102 3.40 -10.15 20.88
C ILE A 102 4.01 -11.50 21.28
N GLN A 103 3.16 -12.49 21.51
CA GLN A 103 3.57 -13.84 21.94
C GLN A 103 4.05 -14.71 20.75
N VAL A 104 4.00 -14.16 19.54
CA VAL A 104 4.36 -14.84 18.30
C VAL A 104 5.84 -14.60 17.99
N SER A 105 6.53 -15.65 17.57
CA SER A 105 7.93 -15.59 17.14
C SER A 105 8.04 -15.17 15.66
N PRO A 106 9.12 -14.48 15.24
CA PRO A 106 9.33 -14.14 13.84
C PRO A 106 9.50 -15.40 12.98
N LEU A 107 8.88 -15.41 11.79
CA LEU A 107 8.97 -16.55 10.87
C LEU A 107 10.17 -16.39 9.93
N MET A 108 11.25 -17.13 10.16
CA MET A 108 12.51 -16.98 9.41
C MET A 108 12.42 -17.41 7.94
N GLU A 109 11.46 -18.29 7.63
CA GLU A 109 11.23 -18.84 6.28
C GLU A 109 10.59 -17.83 5.33
N ALA A 110 10.12 -16.69 5.82
CA ALA A 110 9.48 -15.67 4.99
C ALA A 110 10.50 -14.95 4.10
N ASP A 111 10.35 -15.13 2.79
CA ASP A 111 11.15 -14.47 1.75
C ASP A 111 10.45 -13.24 1.16
N PHE A 112 11.12 -12.08 1.25
CA PHE A 112 10.62 -10.77 0.83
C PHE A 112 11.14 -10.32 -0.56
N GLY A 113 11.58 -11.23 -1.42
CA GLY A 113 11.93 -10.90 -2.81
C GLY A 113 10.75 -10.29 -3.57
N TYR A 114 10.97 -9.21 -4.32
CA TYR A 114 9.94 -8.64 -5.20
C TYR A 114 9.64 -9.60 -6.36
N ASP A 115 8.35 -9.77 -6.65
CA ASP A 115 7.91 -10.53 -7.81
C ASP A 115 6.67 -9.87 -8.43
N ARG A 116 6.75 -9.65 -9.74
CA ARG A 116 5.76 -8.93 -10.54
C ARG A 116 4.39 -9.62 -10.51
N GLN A 117 4.33 -10.93 -10.31
CA GLN A 117 3.05 -11.65 -10.31
C GLN A 117 2.15 -11.26 -9.12
N TYR A 118 2.76 -10.80 -8.02
CA TYR A 118 2.08 -10.39 -6.79
C TYR A 118 1.84 -8.87 -6.70
N ASP A 119 2.20 -8.11 -7.74
CA ASP A 119 1.87 -6.69 -7.80
C ASP A 119 0.41 -6.49 -8.24
N PHE A 120 -0.42 -6.03 -7.31
CA PHE A 120 -1.83 -5.72 -7.58
C PHE A 120 -2.00 -4.56 -8.56
N ARG A 121 -0.97 -3.71 -8.73
CA ARG A 121 -0.95 -2.64 -9.72
C ARG A 121 -0.64 -3.24 -11.08
N ARG A 122 -1.54 -4.05 -11.62
CA ARG A 122 -1.54 -4.34 -13.05
C ARG A 122 -1.92 -3.05 -13.76
N GLN A 123 -0.93 -2.34 -14.28
CA GLN A 123 -1.21 -1.38 -15.33
C GLN A 123 -1.91 -2.15 -16.44
N VAL A 124 -3.15 -1.77 -16.75
CA VAL A 124 -3.81 -2.31 -17.94
C VAL A 124 -3.04 -1.77 -19.13
N THR A 125 -2.11 -2.58 -19.64
CA THR A 125 -1.32 -2.24 -20.81
C THR A 125 -2.23 -2.15 -22.01
N GLY A 126 -2.14 -1.07 -22.78
CA GLY A 126 -2.94 -0.88 -24.00
C GLY A 126 -4.21 -0.05 -23.85
N ILE A 127 -4.57 0.42 -22.64
CA ILE A 127 -5.61 1.45 -22.48
C ILE A 127 -4.94 2.82 -22.51
N ALA A 128 -5.35 3.67 -23.45
CA ALA A 128 -4.92 5.05 -23.49
C ALA A 128 -5.33 5.74 -22.17
N LYS A 129 -4.37 6.35 -21.47
CA LYS A 129 -4.64 7.15 -20.25
C LYS A 129 -5.66 8.25 -20.50
N PHE A 130 -5.78 8.69 -21.75
CA PHE A 130 -6.71 9.71 -22.21
C PHE A 130 -7.55 9.15 -23.35
N ILE A 131 -8.85 9.03 -23.12
CA ILE A 131 -9.82 8.81 -24.20
C ILE A 131 -9.91 10.14 -24.96
N PRO A 132 -9.72 10.15 -26.29
CA PRO A 132 -9.84 11.40 -27.04
C PRO A 132 -11.26 11.97 -26.85
N ASN A 133 -11.31 13.27 -26.58
CA ASN A 133 -12.57 14.00 -26.47
C ASN A 133 -13.39 13.81 -27.75
N LEU A 134 -14.70 13.57 -27.61
CA LEU A 134 -15.59 13.50 -28.76
C LEU A 134 -15.55 14.81 -29.57
N PRO A 135 -15.76 14.76 -30.90
CA PRO A 135 -15.86 15.97 -31.71
C PRO A 135 -16.97 16.89 -31.17
N GLY A 136 -16.63 18.14 -30.85
CA GLY A 136 -17.57 19.11 -30.26
C GLY A 136 -17.60 19.14 -28.73
N TRP A 137 -16.74 18.36 -28.05
CA TRP A 137 -16.53 18.44 -26.61
C TRP A 137 -15.58 19.60 -26.27
N GLY A 138 -15.91 20.33 -25.20
CA GLY A 138 -15.21 21.54 -24.80
C GLY A 138 -16.01 22.82 -25.12
N PRO A 139 -15.60 23.97 -24.57
CA PRO A 139 -16.30 25.23 -24.77
C PRO A 139 -16.40 25.56 -26.27
N LYS A 140 -17.62 25.67 -26.79
CA LYS A 140 -17.85 26.08 -28.18
C LYS A 140 -17.29 27.48 -28.41
N ARG A 141 -16.78 27.70 -29.62
CA ARG A 141 -16.32 29.02 -30.07
C ARG A 141 -17.45 30.02 -29.85
N ARG A 142 -17.18 31.11 -29.13
CA ARG A 142 -18.17 32.17 -28.89
C ARG A 142 -18.62 32.75 -30.24
N HIS A 143 -19.90 33.09 -30.33
CA HIS A 143 -20.46 33.79 -31.49
C HIS A 143 -19.70 35.11 -31.68
N GLN A 144 -18.85 35.18 -32.71
CA GLN A 144 -18.38 36.46 -33.22
C GLN A 144 -19.57 37.05 -33.97
N GLY A 145 -20.12 38.16 -33.46
CA GLY A 145 -21.23 38.85 -34.13
C GLY A 145 -20.92 39.09 -35.61
N LEU A 146 -21.97 39.14 -36.43
CA LEU A 146 -21.87 39.52 -37.85
C LEU A 146 -21.00 40.79 -37.94
N GLY A 147 -19.81 40.65 -38.52
CA GLY A 147 -19.02 41.80 -38.93
C GLY A 147 -19.83 42.63 -39.93
N PRO A 148 -19.65 43.96 -39.97
CA PRO A 148 -20.42 44.81 -40.87
C PRO A 148 -20.18 44.35 -42.32
N THR A 149 -21.27 44.07 -43.03
CA THR A 149 -21.28 43.89 -44.47
C THR A 149 -20.83 45.21 -45.11
N THR A 150 -19.61 45.27 -45.62
CA THR A 150 -19.22 46.31 -46.56
C THR A 150 -20.07 46.12 -47.81
N ASN A 151 -21.10 46.95 -47.96
CA ASN A 151 -21.81 47.12 -49.22
C ASN A 151 -20.85 47.82 -50.17
N ASP A 152 -20.21 47.05 -51.05
CA ASP A 152 -19.65 47.58 -52.28
C ASP A 152 -20.79 47.69 -53.30
N GLU A 153 -21.29 48.90 -53.52
CA GLU A 153 -22.18 49.20 -54.66
C GLU A 153 -21.81 50.58 -55.25
N ALA A 154 -21.35 50.51 -56.51
CA ALA A 154 -21.21 51.53 -57.56
C ALA A 154 -20.20 52.69 -57.39
#